data_AF-A0AAV4CQS4-F1
#
_entry.id   AF-A0AAV4CQS4-F1
#
_cell.length_a   1.000
_cell.length_b   1.000
_cell.length_c   1.000
_cell.angle_alpha   90.00
_cell.angle_beta   90.00
_cell.angle_gamma   90.00
#
_symmetry.space_group_name_H-M   'P 1'
#
loop_
_entity.id
_entity.type
_entity.pdbx_description
1 polymer ?
#
loop_
_entity_poly.entity_id
_entity_poly.type
_entity_poly.pdbx_seq_one_letter_code
_entity_poly.pdbx_strand_id
1 'polypeptide(L)'
;MDAKATDEIAFLEVCVAFGEAESSSQTWMEQLEKAQEELETISHTSLTSRSGPVCSQLDAVLDKHAMTPQSYHSRSFTGNHCNKYLHPEVFKDITN
;
A
#
# COMPACT_ATOMS: atom_id res chain seq x y z
N MET A 1 11.28 -2.99 -58.22
CA MET A 1 10.79 -2.25 -57.03
C MET A 1 11.98 -1.44 -56.54
N ASP A 2 11.88 -0.12 -56.60
CA ASP A 2 12.98 0.81 -56.34
C ASP A 2 13.36 0.82 -54.87
N ALA A 3 14.62 0.47 -54.56
CA ALA A 3 15.18 0.46 -53.21
C ALA A 3 15.02 1.81 -52.47
N LYS A 4 14.89 2.90 -53.24
CA LYS A 4 14.68 4.26 -52.72
C LYS A 4 13.29 4.45 -52.12
N ALA A 5 12.26 3.83 -52.70
CA ALA A 5 10.90 3.90 -52.20
C ALA A 5 10.71 3.09 -50.92
N THR A 6 11.43 1.97 -50.77
CA THR A 6 11.39 1.16 -49.55
C THR A 6 12.05 1.84 -48.36
N ASP A 7 13.14 2.58 -48.56
CA ASP A 7 13.81 3.33 -47.47
C ASP A 7 12.97 4.51 -46.97
N GLU A 8 12.26 5.21 -47.86
CA GLU A 8 11.36 6.31 -47.49
C GLU A 8 10.15 5.82 -46.69
N ILE A 9 9.59 4.66 -47.04
CA ILE A 9 8.48 4.03 -46.30
C ILE A 9 8.96 3.63 -44.90
N ALA A 10 10.13 2.99 -44.78
CA ALA A 10 10.68 2.59 -43.48
C ALA A 10 10.94 3.79 -42.56
N PHE A 11 11.42 4.92 -43.11
CA PHE A 11 11.64 6.14 -42.34
C PHE A 11 10.31 6.73 -41.83
N LEU A 12 9.28 6.78 -42.67
CA LEU A 12 7.95 7.29 -42.29
C LEU A 12 7.31 6.43 -41.20
N GLU A 13 7.43 5.11 -41.27
CA GLU A 13 6.93 4.19 -40.23
C GLU A 13 7.59 4.45 -38.86
N VAL A 14 8.91 4.67 -38.84
CA VAL A 14 9.64 5.03 -37.62
C VAL A 14 9.15 6.37 -37.07
N CYS A 15 8.99 7.39 -37.91
CA CYS A 15 8.49 8.69 -37.47
C CYS A 15 7.06 8.62 -36.88
N VAL A 16 6.18 7.79 -37.46
CA VAL A 16 4.82 7.57 -36.94
C VAL A 16 4.86 6.90 -35.58
N ALA A 17 5.67 5.84 -35.41
CA ALA A 17 5.81 5.15 -34.13
C ALA A 17 6.36 6.07 -33.03
N PHE A 18 7.30 6.95 -33.35
CA PHE A 18 7.79 7.97 -32.40
C PHE A 18 6.71 8.99 -32.03
N GLY A 19 5.92 9.46 -33.00
CA GLY A 19 4.81 10.38 -32.73
C GLY A 19 3.70 9.75 -31.87
N GLU A 20 3.38 8.48 -32.09
CA GLU A 20 2.42 7.73 -31.26
C GLU A 20 2.95 7.49 -29.83
N ALA A 21 4.25 7.21 -29.69
CA ALA A 21 4.88 7.05 -28.39
C ALA A 21 4.92 8.38 -27.60
N GLU A 22 5.17 9.51 -28.28
CA GLU A 22 5.17 10.84 -27.67
C GLU A 22 3.75 11.25 -27.24
N SER A 23 2.75 11.00 -28.09
CA SER A 23 1.33 11.20 -27.74
C SER A 23 0.92 10.34 -26.55
N SER A 24 1.34 9.07 -26.53
CA SER A 24 1.09 8.18 -25.39
C SER A 24 1.75 8.71 -24.12
N SER A 25 3.00 9.17 -24.20
CA SER A 25 3.70 9.73 -23.04
C SER A 25 3.01 10.97 -22.47
N GLN A 26 2.44 11.83 -23.33
CA GLN A 26 1.65 12.99 -22.89
C GLN A 26 0.39 12.55 -22.15
N THR A 27 -0.36 11.57 -22.68
CA THR A 27 -1.56 11.06 -22.00
C THR A 27 -1.26 10.42 -20.65
N TRP A 28 -0.13 9.73 -20.50
CA TRP A 28 0.29 9.18 -19.21
C TRP A 28 0.67 10.27 -18.21
N MET A 29 1.31 11.36 -18.67
CA MET A 29 1.62 12.51 -17.81
C MET A 29 0.34 13.19 -17.29
N GLU A 30 -0.65 13.42 -18.15
CA GLU A 30 -1.94 13.99 -17.74
C GLU A 30 -2.68 13.10 -16.74
N GLN A 31 -2.68 11.78 -16.96
CA GLN A 31 -3.28 10.83 -16.01
C GLN A 31 -2.57 10.85 -14.64
N LEU A 32 -1.25 11.00 -14.65
CA LEU A 32 -0.43 11.02 -13.44
C LEU A 32 -0.66 12.30 -12.63
N GLU A 33 -0.74 13.45 -13.31
CA GLU A 33 -1.09 14.73 -12.71
C GLU A 33 -2.49 14.68 -12.07
N LYS A 34 -3.48 14.17 -12.80
CA LYS A 34 -4.84 14.02 -12.28
C LYS A 34 -4.90 13.08 -11.07
N ALA A 35 -4.17 11.96 -11.09
CA ALA A 35 -4.12 11.03 -9.96
C ALA A 35 -3.44 11.66 -8.73
N GLN A 36 -2.46 12.54 -8.93
CA GLN A 36 -1.81 13.29 -7.85
C GLN A 36 -2.78 14.29 -7.22
N GLU A 37 -3.51 15.06 -8.03
CA GLU A 37 -4.55 15.98 -7.52
C GLU A 37 -5.63 15.24 -6.75
N GLU A 38 -6.10 14.10 -7.26
CA GLU A 38 -7.05 13.23 -6.55
C GLU A 38 -6.47 12.78 -5.20
N LEU A 39 -5.20 12.37 -5.14
CA LEU A 39 -4.55 11.96 -3.90
C LEU A 39 -4.49 13.10 -2.87
N GLU A 40 -4.20 14.32 -3.31
CA GLU A 40 -4.14 15.50 -2.44
C GLU A 40 -5.50 15.89 -1.86
N THR A 41 -6.59 15.60 -2.57
CA THR A 41 -7.96 15.85 -2.09
C THR A 41 -8.48 14.77 -1.13
N ILE A 42 -7.84 13.59 -1.05
CA ILE A 42 -8.23 12.54 -0.12
C ILE A 42 -7.92 12.99 1.31
N SER A 43 -8.96 13.19 2.12
CA SER A 43 -8.80 13.55 3.52
C SER A 43 -8.08 12.44 4.29
N HIS A 44 -6.85 12.71 4.72
CA HIS A 44 -6.13 11.79 5.59
C HIS A 44 -6.71 11.83 7.00
N THR A 45 -7.22 10.69 7.46
CA THR A 45 -7.56 10.53 8.88
C THR A 45 -6.30 10.08 9.62
N SER A 46 -5.90 10.83 10.65
CA SER A 46 -4.84 10.39 11.56
C SER A 46 -5.30 9.13 12.28
N LEU A 47 -4.74 8.00 11.89
CA LEU A 47 -4.92 6.76 12.60
C LEU A 47 -4.10 6.84 13.89
N THR A 48 -4.78 6.74 15.03
CA THR A 48 -4.08 6.53 16.30
C THR A 48 -3.40 5.16 16.27
N SER A 49 -2.37 4.96 17.08
CA SER A 49 -1.60 3.70 17.16
C SER A 49 -2.44 2.46 17.50
N ARG A 50 -3.74 2.62 17.76
CA ARG A 50 -4.72 1.57 18.06
C ARG A 50 -6.00 1.66 17.21
N SER A 51 -6.02 2.47 16.16
CA SER A 51 -7.17 2.51 15.26
C SER A 51 -6.96 1.55 14.08
N GLY A 52 -7.89 0.62 13.93
CA GLY A 52 -7.90 -0.40 12.88
C GLY A 52 -8.80 -1.56 13.31
N PRO A 53 -9.35 -2.35 12.36
CA PRO A 53 -10.32 -3.41 12.68
C PRO A 53 -9.79 -4.46 13.66
N VAL A 54 -8.48 -4.72 13.61
CA VAL A 54 -7.79 -5.63 14.53
C VAL A 54 -7.60 -4.98 15.91
N CYS A 55 -7.15 -3.71 15.95
CA CYS A 55 -6.87 -3.02 17.21
C CYS A 55 -8.13 -2.64 17.99
N SER A 56 -9.26 -2.39 17.32
CA SER A 56 -10.54 -2.08 17.97
C SER A 56 -11.12 -3.24 18.76
N GLN A 57 -10.86 -4.48 18.32
CA GLN A 57 -11.29 -5.69 19.03
C GLN A 57 -10.26 -6.14 20.08
N LEU A 58 -8.98 -5.79 19.84
CA LEU A 58 -7.89 -6.14 20.74
C LEU A 58 -8.09 -5.59 22.15
N ASP A 59 -8.59 -4.36 22.32
CA ASP A 59 -8.89 -3.82 23.66
C ASP A 59 -9.89 -4.68 24.45
N ALA A 60 -10.99 -5.08 23.82
CA ALA A 60 -12.01 -5.91 24.46
C ALA A 60 -11.48 -7.31 24.84
N VAL A 61 -10.64 -7.90 23.98
CA VAL A 61 -10.02 -9.21 24.25
C VAL A 61 -8.97 -9.10 25.37
N LEU A 62 -8.17 -8.03 25.39
CA LEU A 62 -7.20 -7.77 26.44
C LEU A 62 -7.88 -7.57 27.81
N ASP A 63 -8.97 -6.81 27.85
CA ASP A 63 -9.78 -6.61 29.07
C ASP A 63 -10.39 -7.93 29.56
N LYS A 64 -10.98 -8.73 28.65
CA LYS A 64 -11.60 -10.04 28.95
C LYS A 64 -10.61 -10.99 29.64
N HIS A 65 -9.34 -10.97 29.21
CA HIS A 65 -8.31 -11.87 29.70
C HIS A 65 -7.39 -11.22 30.76
N ALA A 66 -7.75 -10.04 31.28
CA ALA A 66 -6.99 -9.27 32.25
C ALA A 66 -5.51 -9.12 31.83
N MET A 67 -5.31 -8.69 30.58
CA MET A 67 -4.02 -8.46 29.95
C MET A 67 -3.81 -6.97 29.70
N THR A 68 -2.59 -6.50 29.94
CA THR A 68 -2.20 -5.12 29.63
C THR A 68 -1.31 -5.11 28.39
N PRO A 69 -1.51 -4.17 27.44
CA PRO A 69 -0.58 -3.97 26.35
C PRO A 69 0.79 -3.59 26.92
N GLN A 70 1.82 -4.35 26.57
CA GLN A 70 3.19 -4.07 26.98
C GLN A 70 3.94 -3.51 25.77
N SER A 71 4.48 -2.30 25.90
CA SER A 71 5.37 -1.74 24.89
C SER A 71 6.76 -2.35 25.06
N TYR A 72 7.23 -3.08 24.05
CA TYR A 72 8.60 -3.60 24.03
C TYR A 72 9.59 -2.44 23.90
N HIS A 73 10.20 -2.02 25.01
CA HIS A 73 11.32 -1.10 24.95
C HIS A 73 12.61 -1.88 24.70
N SER A 74 12.94 -1.99 23.41
CA SER A 74 14.18 -2.36 22.71
C SER A 74 15.22 -3.34 23.30
N ARG A 75 15.40 -3.58 24.60
CA ARG A 75 16.53 -4.39 25.12
C ARG A 75 16.29 -5.19 26.41
N SER A 76 15.07 -5.34 26.90
CA SER A 76 14.85 -6.16 28.11
C SER A 76 13.55 -6.95 28.06
N PHE A 77 13.69 -8.28 28.08
CA PHE A 77 12.60 -9.27 28.16
C PHE A 77 12.16 -9.47 29.61
N THR A 78 11.88 -8.39 30.34
CA THR A 78 11.47 -8.47 31.75
C THR A 78 10.04 -7.95 31.89
N GLY A 79 9.09 -8.87 31.68
CA GLY A 79 7.65 -8.68 31.85
C GLY A 79 6.93 -9.98 31.53
N ASN A 80 6.82 -10.88 32.51
CA ASN A 80 6.33 -12.26 32.39
C ASN A 80 4.80 -12.35 32.19
N HIS A 81 4.23 -11.61 31.25
CA HIS A 81 2.80 -11.64 30.94
C HIS A 81 2.48 -12.09 29.50
N CYS A 82 3.50 -12.31 28.67
CA CYS A 82 3.34 -12.88 27.33
C CYS A 82 2.76 -14.32 27.36
N ASN A 83 2.95 -15.06 28.46
CA ASN A 83 2.41 -16.41 28.62
C ASN A 83 0.87 -16.43 28.53
N LYS A 84 0.20 -15.36 28.97
CA LYS A 84 -1.26 -15.28 28.90
C LYS A 84 -1.77 -15.31 27.44
N TYR A 85 -0.99 -14.77 26.50
CA TYR A 85 -1.34 -14.75 25.07
C TYR A 85 -1.20 -16.13 24.40
N LEU A 86 -0.53 -17.08 25.05
CA LEU A 86 -0.30 -18.43 24.51
C LEU A 86 -1.44 -19.40 24.85
N HIS A 87 -2.48 -18.95 25.56
CA HIS A 87 -3.65 -19.78 25.81
C HIS A 87 -4.50 -19.94 24.54
N PRO A 88 -4.92 -21.18 24.19
CA PRO A 88 -5.71 -21.43 22.99
C PRO A 88 -7.00 -20.60 22.89
N GLU A 89 -7.61 -20.30 24.04
CA GLU A 89 -8.82 -19.48 24.14
C GLU A 89 -8.57 -18.03 23.71
N VAL A 90 -7.42 -17.46 24.09
CA VAL A 90 -7.02 -16.10 23.73
C VAL A 90 -6.67 -16.04 22.25
N PHE A 91 -5.93 -17.02 21.74
CA PHE A 91 -5.58 -17.11 20.32
C PHE A 91 -6.85 -17.15 19.46
N LYS A 92 -7.82 -17.98 19.82
CA LYS A 92 -9.11 -18.09 19.14
C LYS A 92 -9.87 -16.76 19.15
N ASP A 93 -9.88 -16.04 20.27
CA ASP A 93 -10.56 -14.75 20.41
C ASP A 93 -9.89 -13.62 19.60
N ILE A 94 -8.59 -13.72 19.30
CA ILE A 94 -7.86 -12.73 18.48
C ILE A 94 -8.02 -13.01 16.97
N THR A 95 -8.15 -14.27 16.57
CA THR A 95 -8.15 -14.67 15.15
C THR A 95 -9.54 -14.81 14.50
N ASN A 96 -10.63 -14.76 15.28
CA ASN A 96 -12.01 -14.77 14.76
C ASN A 96 -12.55 -13.36 14.59
#